data_AF-A0A1Y4BKK1-F1
#
_entry.id   AF-A0A1Y4BKK1-F1
#
_cell.length_a   1.000
_cell.length_b   1.000
_cell.length_c   1.000
_cell.angle_alpha   90.00
_cell.angle_beta   90.00
_cell.angle_gamma   90.00
#
_symmetry.space_group_name_H-M   'P 1'
#
loop_
_entity.id
_entity.type
_entity.pdbx_description
1 polymer ?
#
loop_
_entity_poly.entity_id
_entity_poly.type
_entity_poly.pdbx_seq_one_letter_code
_entity_poly.pdbx_strand_id
1 'polypeptide(L)' 'MGKLVLAAKKGKKRDMLVALRDEIAEQIEATSSGRDMAALSKRLIEVVEQIEDMDAATAQTANPLQAARKAVADGD' A
#
# COMPACT_ATOMS: atom_id res chain seq x y z
N MET A 1 15.49 -14.16 3.01
CA MET A 1 14.32 -13.67 3.80
C MET A 1 13.42 -12.90 2.85
N GLY A 2 12.14 -13.24 2.74
CA GLY A 2 11.23 -12.65 1.75
C GLY A 2 10.93 -11.17 2.00
N LYS A 3 10.56 -10.44 0.93
CA LYS A 3 10.25 -8.98 0.97
C LYS A 3 9.18 -8.66 2.01
N LEU A 4 8.13 -9.48 2.09
CA LEU A 4 7.03 -9.33 3.04
C LEU A 4 7.50 -9.38 4.51
N VAL A 5 8.36 -10.35 4.85
CA VAL A 5 8.87 -10.52 6.21
C VAL A 5 9.75 -9.34 6.61
N LEU A 6 10.56 -8.81 5.68
CA LEU A 6 11.37 -7.63 5.91
C LEU A 6 10.51 -6.38 6.11
N ALA A 7 9.47 -6.20 5.31
CA ALA A 7 8.55 -5.06 5.42
C ALA A 7 7.77 -5.09 6.75
N ALA A 8 7.29 -6.27 7.15
CA ALA A 8 6.62 -6.46 8.44
C ALA A 8 7.54 -6.09 9.62
N LYS A 9 8.80 -6.53 9.61
CA LYS A 9 9.77 -6.19 10.66
C LYS A 9 10.09 -4.70 10.73
N LYS A 10 10.09 -3.99 9.60
CA LYS A 10 10.37 -2.55 9.54
C LYS A 10 9.19 -1.68 9.98
N GLY A 11 8.00 -2.26 10.20
CA GLY A 11 6.81 -1.54 10.66
C GLY A 11 6.21 -0.57 9.64
N LYS A 12 6.66 -0.61 8.39
CA LYS A 12 6.12 0.26 7.32
C LYS A 12 4.91 -0.40 6.70
N LYS A 13 3.71 0.01 7.15
CA LYS A 13 2.43 -0.53 6.69
C LYS A 13 2.29 -0.56 5.17
N ARG A 14 2.67 0.53 4.48
CA ARG A 14 2.63 0.62 3.01
C ARG A 14 3.52 -0.43 2.35
N ASP A 15 4.77 -0.53 2.77
CA ASP A 15 5.74 -1.47 2.21
C ASP A 15 5.29 -2.93 2.44
N MET A 16 4.64 -3.19 3.57
CA MET A 16 4.07 -4.50 3.89
C MET A 16 2.91 -4.85 2.94
N LEU A 17 2.00 -3.89 2.68
CA LEU A 17 0.88 -4.07 1.76
C LEU A 17 1.36 -4.27 0.32
N VAL A 18 2.38 -3.51 -0.12
CA VAL A 18 2.99 -3.67 -1.45
C VAL A 18 3.61 -5.06 -1.60
N ALA A 19 4.38 -5.52 -0.61
CA ALA A 19 4.96 -6.86 -0.66
C ALA A 19 3.89 -7.96 -0.63
N LEU A 20 2.79 -7.76 0.09
CA LEU A 20 1.68 -8.70 0.13
C LEU A 20 0.91 -8.76 -1.20
N ARG A 21 0.72 -7.61 -1.86
CA ARG A 21 0.12 -7.52 -3.20
C ARG A 21 0.91 -8.36 -4.21
N ASP A 22 2.24 -8.18 -4.22
CA ASP A 22 3.13 -8.90 -5.15
C ASP A 22 3.04 -10.42 -4.91
N GLU A 23 3.08 -10.84 -3.65
CA GLU A 23 2.95 -12.25 -3.25
C GLU A 23 1.59 -12.86 -3.66
N ILE A 24 0.49 -12.12 -3.49
CA ILE A 24 -0.85 -12.61 -3.90
C ILE A 24 -0.93 -12.76 -5.42
N ALA A 25 -0.36 -11.81 -6.19
CA ALA A 25 -0.33 -11.90 -7.64
C ALA A 25 0.43 -13.15 -8.11
N GLU A 26 1.60 -13.43 -7.54
CA GLU A 26 2.37 -14.64 -7.81
C GLU A 26 1.55 -15.92 -7.49
N GLN A 27 0.81 -15.93 -6.38
CA GLN A 27 -0.04 -17.07 -6.01
C GLN A 27 -1.26 -17.26 -6.94
N ILE A 28 -1.81 -16.18 -7.50
CA ILE A 28 -2.88 -16.26 -8.51
C ILE A 28 -2.36 -16.92 -9.79
N GLU A 29 -1.16 -16.54 -10.25
CA GLU A 29 -0.56 -17.13 -11.44
C GLU A 29 -0.19 -18.61 -11.24
N ALA A 30 0.19 -18.98 -10.01
CA ALA A 30 0.60 -20.35 -9.68
C ALA A 30 -0.58 -21.30 -9.36
N THR A 31 -1.77 -20.78 -9.01
CA THR A 31 -2.87 -21.63 -8.56
C THR A 31 -3.66 -22.24 -9.72
N SER A 32 -3.91 -23.54 -9.63
CA SER A 32 -4.82 -24.27 -10.54
C SER A 32 -6.25 -24.39 -9.99
N SER A 33 -6.46 -23.96 -8.74
CA SER A 33 -7.75 -24.02 -8.05
C SER A 33 -8.56 -22.77 -8.34
N GLY A 34 -9.68 -22.91 -9.05
CA GLY A 34 -10.58 -21.78 -9.33
C GLY A 34 -11.17 -21.14 -8.07
N ARG A 35 -11.33 -21.92 -6.99
CA ARG A 35 -11.78 -21.42 -5.69
C ARG A 35 -10.73 -20.51 -5.05
N ASP A 36 -9.47 -20.95 -5.07
CA ASP A 36 -8.37 -20.18 -4.49
C ASP A 36 -8.09 -18.95 -5.34
N MET A 37 -8.17 -19.07 -6.67
CA MET A 37 -8.08 -17.93 -7.58
C MET A 37 -9.10 -16.85 -7.25
N ALA A 38 -10.36 -17.21 -7.00
CA ALA A 38 -11.40 -16.25 -6.62
C ALA A 38 -11.11 -15.58 -5.26
N ALA A 39 -10.68 -16.37 -4.27
CA ALA A 39 -10.33 -15.86 -2.94
C ALA A 39 -9.11 -14.92 -2.99
N LEU A 40 -8.05 -15.30 -3.71
CA LEU A 40 -6.85 -14.51 -3.90
C LEU A 40 -7.13 -13.23 -4.70
N SER A 41 -7.96 -13.32 -5.75
CA SER A 41 -8.36 -12.14 -6.54
C SER A 41 -9.09 -11.11 -5.70
N LYS A 42 -10.04 -11.55 -4.86
CA LYS A 42 -10.72 -10.66 -3.92
C LYS A 42 -9.71 -10.02 -2.96
N ARG A 43 -8.79 -10.81 -2.43
CA ARG A 43 -7.78 -10.31 -1.50
C ARG A 43 -6.83 -9.31 -2.15
N LEU A 44 -6.49 -9.51 -3.42
CA LEU A 44 -5.65 -8.59 -4.19
C LEU A 44 -6.32 -7.22 -4.31
N ILE A 45 -7.60 -7.19 -4.67
CA ILE A 45 -8.38 -5.95 -4.79
C ILE A 45 -8.38 -5.19 -3.45
N GLU A 46 -8.71 -5.87 -2.34
CA GLU A 46 -8.72 -5.24 -1.01
C GLU A 46 -7.37 -4.63 -0.61
N VAL A 47 -6.25 -5.26 -1.01
CA VAL A 47 -4.90 -4.76 -0.72
C VAL A 47 -4.57 -3.55 -1.60
N VAL A 48 -4.96 -3.58 -2.88
CA VAL A 48 -4.77 -2.46 -3.81
C VAL A 48 -5.54 -1.24 -3.34
N GLU A 49 -6.83 -1.39 -3.01
CA GLU A 49 -7.67 -0.30 -2.49
C GLU A 49 -7.06 0.33 -1.24
N GLN A 50 -6.55 -0.48 -0.30
CA GLN A 50 -5.87 0.03 0.89
C GLN A 50 -4.59 0.81 0.58
N ILE A 51 -3.84 0.42 -0.45
CA ILE A 51 -2.65 1.16 -0.89
C ILE A 51 -3.07 2.51 -1.50
N GLU A 52 -4.10 2.50 -2.35
CA GLU A 52 -4.64 3.71 -2.97
C GLU A 52 -5.17 4.70 -1.93
N ASP A 53 -5.91 4.23 -0.92
CA ASP A 53 -6.38 5.04 0.19
C ASP A 53 -5.23 5.67 0.98
N MET A 54 -4.16 4.90 1.24
CA MET A 54 -2.98 5.41 1.94
C MET A 54 -2.23 6.46 1.11
N ASP A 55 -2.10 6.24 -0.20
CA ASP A 55 -1.42 7.15 -1.10
C ASP A 55 -2.25 8.44 -1.29
N ALA A 56 -3.58 8.33 -1.37
CA ALA A 56 -4.50 9.47 -1.41
C ALA A 56 -4.46 10.29 -0.10
N ALA A 57 -4.45 9.64 1.06
CA ALA A 57 -4.31 10.32 2.36
C ALA A 57 -2.96 11.05 2.48
N THR A 58 -1.89 10.45 1.95
CA THR A 58 -0.55 11.07 1.91
C THR A 58 -0.54 12.28 0.98
N ALA A 59 -1.21 12.21 -0.17
CA ALA A 59 -1.33 13.34 -1.09
C ALA A 59 -2.16 14.50 -0.52
N GLN A 60 -3.24 14.20 0.22
CA GLN A 60 -4.09 15.22 0.85
C GLN A 60 -3.38 15.96 2.00
N THR A 61 -2.52 15.27 2.75
CA THR A 61 -1.70 15.90 3.80
C THR A 61 -0.58 16.76 3.22
N ALA A 62 -0.08 16.42 2.03
CA ALA A 62 0.85 17.25 1.26
C ALA A 62 0.13 18.43 0.53
N ASN A 63 -0.87 19.05 1.16
CA ASN A 63 -1.60 20.18 0.56
C ASN A 63 -0.65 21.36 0.32
N PRO A 64 -0.46 21.81 -0.94
CA PRO A 64 0.43 22.93 -1.28
C PRO A 64 0.08 24.20 -0.51
N LEU A 65 -1.20 24.38 -0.16
CA LEU A 65 -1.68 25.53 0.60
C LEU A 65 -1.25 25.47 2.08
N GLN A 66 -1.17 24.28 2.68
CA GLN A 66 -0.63 24.12 4.04
C GLN A 66 0.88 24.31 4.06
N ALA A 67 1.59 23.82 3.05
CA ALA A 67 3.02 24.08 2.88
C ALA A 67 3.30 25.58 2.67
N ALA A 68 2.49 26.25 1.84
CA ALA A 68 2.58 27.69 1.62
C ALA A 68 2.28 28.47 2.90
N ARG A 69 1.23 28.12 3.66
CA ARG A 69 0.89 28.78 4.94
C ARG A 69 1.98 28.64 5.99
N LYS A 70 2.60 27.48 6.09
CA LYS A 70 3.73 27.27 7.00
C LYS A 70 4.94 28.13 6.62
N ALA A 71 5.25 28.22 5.32
CA ALA A 71 6.36 29.04 4.84
C ALA A 71 6.20 30.55 5.11
N VAL A 72 4.96 31.08 5.13
CA VAL A 72 4.72 32.49 5.51
C VAL A 72 4.77 32.70 7.03
N ALA A 73 4.39 31.71 7.83
CA ALA A 73 4.38 31.81 9.29
C ALA A 73 5.77 31.66 9.94
N ASP A 74 6.69 30.93 9.29
CA ASP A 74 8.07 30.74 9.75
C ASP A 74 9.03 31.87 9.27
N GLY A 75 8.50 32.88 8.57
CA GLY A 75 9.26 33.95 7.90
C GLY A 75 9.25 35.33 8.57
N ASP A 76 8.68 35.46 9.77
CA ASP A 76 8.65 36.71 10.58
C ASP A 76 9.70 36.71 11.70
#